data_AF-A0A964HED7-F1
#
_entry.id   AF-A0A964HED7-F1
#
_cell.length_a   1.000
_cell.length_b   1.000
_cell.length_c   1.000
_cell.angle_alpha   90.00
_cell.angle_beta   90.00
_cell.angle_gamma   90.00
#
_symmetry.space_group_name_H-M   'P 1'
#
loop_
_entity.id
_entity.type
_entity.pdbx_description
1 polymer ?
#
loop_
_entity_poly.entity_id
_entity_poly.type
_entity_poly.pdbx_seq_one_letter_code
_entity_poly.pdbx_strand_id
1 'polypeptide(L)'
;MGRDAGRELRRIVRINEEIKSIVATAFKINLMAMNAIFLAKRAGQSALGFGVLSNELRRFATDLQRQMGALREAIYSSAATVTEVVKESRVLRILERARRESQGPGRAILDEHMRRRLADQDADARQARVNALDRRLRQMLADTAQLVELGSVLARSAKIEAAYGGGFNTALMQVSSDFEQTIAEIQRSLENLGRR
;
A
#
# COMPACT_ATOMS: atom_id res chain seq x y z
N MET A 1 -22.38 -10.02 -7.56
CA MET A 1 -22.28 -8.55 -7.39
C MET A 1 -22.18 -8.11 -5.93
N GLY A 2 -23.24 -8.17 -5.10
CA GLY A 2 -23.16 -7.65 -3.71
C GLY A 2 -22.17 -8.36 -2.76
N ARG A 3 -21.91 -9.66 -2.96
CA ARG A 3 -20.90 -10.42 -2.19
C ARG A 3 -19.46 -10.09 -2.63
N ASP A 4 -19.26 -9.69 -3.88
CA ASP A 4 -17.93 -9.44 -4.47
C ASP A 4 -17.43 -8.07 -4.01
N ALA A 5 -18.27 -7.05 -4.04
CA ALA A 5 -17.91 -5.71 -3.60
C ALA A 5 -17.66 -5.61 -2.07
N GLY A 6 -18.35 -6.42 -1.26
CA GLY A 6 -18.04 -6.55 0.16
C GLY A 6 -16.70 -7.24 0.44
N ARG A 7 -16.27 -8.17 -0.43
CA ARG A 7 -14.91 -8.72 -0.38
C ARG A 7 -13.88 -7.67 -0.79
N GLU A 8 -14.18 -6.89 -1.82
CA GLU A 8 -13.28 -5.83 -2.30
C GLU A 8 -13.05 -4.76 -1.23
N LEU A 9 -14.09 -4.28 -0.54
CA LEU A 9 -13.93 -3.33 0.57
C LEU A 9 -13.06 -3.88 1.70
N ARG A 10 -13.23 -5.16 2.08
CA ARG A 10 -12.37 -5.78 3.09
C ARG A 10 -10.92 -5.87 2.63
N ARG A 11 -10.70 -6.16 1.34
CA ARG A 11 -9.37 -6.16 0.73
C ARG A 11 -8.75 -4.76 0.80
N ILE A 12 -9.46 -3.73 0.36
CA ILE A 12 -9.03 -2.32 0.40
C ILE A 12 -8.65 -1.88 1.82
N VAL A 13 -9.50 -2.19 2.82
CA VAL A 13 -9.21 -1.86 4.23
C VAL A 13 -7.96 -2.58 4.72
N ARG A 14 -7.80 -3.87 4.38
CA ARG A 14 -6.60 -4.62 4.76
C ARG A 14 -5.33 -4.04 4.15
N ILE A 15 -5.36 -3.65 2.86
CA ILE A 15 -4.24 -2.98 2.21
C ILE A 15 -3.89 -1.68 2.96
N ASN A 16 -4.90 -0.91 3.38
CA ASN A 16 -4.68 0.33 4.13
C ASN A 16 -3.98 0.10 5.49
N GLU A 17 -4.38 -0.94 6.24
CA GLU A 17 -3.74 -1.25 7.53
C GLU A 17 -2.27 -1.68 7.36
N GLU A 18 -1.96 -2.50 6.37
CA GLU A 18 -0.58 -2.90 6.07
C GLU A 18 0.28 -1.70 5.66
N ILE A 19 -0.27 -0.75 4.88
CA ILE A 19 0.45 0.48 4.52
C ILE A 19 0.83 1.28 5.76
N LYS A 20 -0.05 1.39 6.77
CA LYS A 20 0.28 2.10 8.01
C LYS A 20 1.48 1.45 8.70
N SER A 21 1.52 0.12 8.73
CA SER A 21 2.65 -0.62 9.28
C SER A 21 3.93 -0.33 8.48
N ILE A 22 3.88 -0.41 7.14
CA ILE A 22 5.04 -0.13 6.28
C ILE A 22 5.54 1.31 6.46
N VAL A 23 4.65 2.30 6.55
CA VAL A 23 5.02 3.72 6.77
C VAL A 23 5.74 3.92 8.09
N ALA A 24 5.24 3.30 9.17
CA ALA A 24 5.89 3.35 10.48
C ALA A 24 7.29 2.72 10.44
N THR A 25 7.42 1.58 9.76
CA THR A 25 8.69 0.88 9.60
C THR A 25 9.67 1.68 8.74
N ALA A 26 9.22 2.30 7.65
CA ALA A 26 10.03 3.19 6.81
C ALA A 26 10.54 4.40 7.60
N PHE A 27 9.70 4.99 8.47
CA PHE A 27 10.13 6.07 9.35
C PHE A 27 11.24 5.63 10.32
N LYS A 28 11.13 4.43 10.89
CA LYS A 28 12.16 3.84 11.75
C LYS A 28 13.49 3.68 10.99
N ILE A 29 13.46 3.19 9.75
CA ILE A 29 14.65 3.07 8.89
C ILE A 29 15.28 4.45 8.66
N ASN A 30 14.48 5.47 8.34
CA ASN A 30 14.99 6.82 8.13
C ASN A 30 15.73 7.37 9.37
N LEU A 31 15.18 7.17 10.57
CA LEU A 31 15.81 7.60 11.82
C LEU A 31 17.10 6.83 12.09
N MET A 32 17.08 5.50 11.92
CA MET A 32 18.26 4.65 12.07
C MET A 32 19.36 5.07 11.08
N ALA A 33 19.01 5.34 9.83
CA ALA A 33 19.94 5.78 8.78
C ALA A 33 20.58 7.12 9.14
N MET A 34 19.80 8.05 9.69
CA MET A 34 20.34 9.32 10.17
C MET A 34 21.36 9.11 11.30
N ASN A 35 21.02 8.29 12.31
CA ASN A 35 21.93 7.97 13.41
C ASN A 35 23.20 7.24 12.93
N ALA A 36 23.05 6.34 11.96
CA ALA A 36 24.13 5.60 11.31
C ALA A 36 25.12 6.53 10.58
N ILE A 37 24.61 7.55 9.88
CA ILE A 37 25.44 8.57 9.22
C ILE A 37 26.30 9.32 10.25
N PHE A 38 25.73 9.67 11.41
CA PHE A 38 26.50 10.33 12.48
C PHE A 38 27.59 9.41 13.06
N LEU A 39 27.27 8.14 13.29
CA LEU A 39 28.24 7.16 13.77
C LEU A 39 29.39 6.97 12.75
N ALA A 40 29.07 6.87 11.47
CA ALA A 40 30.07 6.75 10.40
C ALA A 40 30.98 7.98 10.34
N LYS A 41 30.42 9.20 10.45
CA LYS A 41 31.21 10.43 10.51
C LYS A 41 32.17 10.45 11.70
N ARG A 42 31.74 9.97 12.87
CA ARG A 42 32.59 9.86 14.07
C ARG A 42 33.69 8.82 13.92
N ALA A 43 33.42 7.71 13.22
CA ALA A 43 34.39 6.66 12.95
C ALA A 43 35.44 7.06 11.90
N GLY A 44 35.22 8.15 11.18
CA GLY A 44 36.18 8.74 10.25
C GLY A 44 36.41 7.86 9.02
N GLN A 45 37.67 7.78 8.57
CA GLN A 45 38.03 7.11 7.32
C GLN A 45 37.68 5.61 7.31
N SER A 46 37.68 4.96 8.47
CA SER A 46 37.38 3.54 8.61
C SER A 46 35.92 3.15 8.33
N ALA A 47 34.99 4.12 8.23
CA ALA A 47 33.57 3.85 8.03
C ALA A 47 32.95 4.64 6.86
N LEU A 48 33.76 5.11 5.91
CA LEU A 48 33.29 5.89 4.76
C LEU A 48 32.27 5.13 3.91
N GLY A 49 32.55 3.86 3.57
CA GLY A 49 31.64 3.02 2.77
C GLY A 49 30.31 2.80 3.47
N PHE A 50 30.32 2.57 4.78
CA PHE A 50 29.12 2.48 5.59
C PHE A 50 28.34 3.81 5.65
N GLY A 51 29.04 4.94 5.71
CA GLY A 51 28.44 6.27 5.69
C GLY A 51 27.72 6.57 4.39
N VAL A 52 28.27 6.15 3.25
CA VAL A 52 27.58 6.18 1.94
C VAL A 52 26.33 5.33 2.04
N LEU A 53 26.44 4.02 2.31
CA LEU A 53 25.27 3.14 2.36
C LEU A 53 24.16 3.59 3.32
N SER A 54 24.52 4.25 4.42
CA SER A 54 23.55 4.84 5.35
C SER A 54 22.78 6.02 4.72
N ASN A 55 23.39 6.83 3.86
CA ASN A 55 22.67 7.85 3.07
C ASN A 55 21.72 7.22 2.06
N GLU A 56 22.14 6.14 1.41
CA GLU A 56 21.34 5.41 0.43
C GLU A 56 20.13 4.77 1.10
N LEU A 57 20.30 4.18 2.28
CA LEU A 57 19.20 3.68 3.12
C LEU A 57 18.24 4.81 3.56
N ARG A 58 18.77 6.00 3.88
CA ARG A 58 17.94 7.18 4.20
C ARG A 58 17.09 7.61 3.01
N ARG A 59 17.69 7.64 1.82
CA ARG A 59 16.99 7.97 0.57
C ARG A 59 15.94 6.93 0.25
N PHE A 60 16.28 5.65 0.33
CA PHE A 60 15.34 4.54 0.21
C PHE A 60 14.14 4.69 1.14
N ALA A 61 14.37 4.98 2.43
CA ALA A 61 13.28 5.16 3.39
C ALA A 61 12.35 6.32 3.01
N THR A 62 12.92 7.42 2.52
CA THR A 62 12.16 8.58 2.05
C THR A 62 11.32 8.24 0.81
N ASP A 63 11.91 7.53 -0.15
CA ASP A 63 11.24 7.09 -1.38
C ASP A 63 10.10 6.10 -1.06
N LEU A 64 10.33 5.17 -0.14
CA LEU A 64 9.33 4.23 0.35
C LEU A 64 8.15 4.96 1.01
N GLN A 65 8.41 5.96 1.87
CA GLN A 65 7.37 6.77 2.49
C GLN A 65 6.54 7.52 1.45
N ARG A 66 7.18 8.09 0.43
CA ARG A 66 6.49 8.79 -0.66
C ARG A 66 5.59 7.83 -1.45
N GLN A 67 6.09 6.64 -1.77
CA GLN A 67 5.35 5.63 -2.52
C GLN A 67 4.14 5.10 -1.73
N MET A 68 4.32 4.87 -0.42
CA MET A 68 3.23 4.53 0.49
C MET A 68 2.17 5.63 0.58
N GLY A 69 2.59 6.90 0.60
CA GLY A 69 1.68 8.05 0.54
C GLY A 69 0.81 8.04 -0.71
N ALA A 70 1.42 7.84 -1.88
CA ALA A 70 0.68 7.73 -3.14
C ALA A 70 -0.29 6.53 -3.16
N LEU A 71 0.15 5.38 -2.62
CA LEU A 71 -0.66 4.17 -2.54
C LEU A 71 -1.89 4.37 -1.64
N ARG A 72 -1.72 5.07 -0.51
CA ARG A 72 -2.81 5.45 0.39
C ARG A 72 -3.88 6.29 -0.32
N GLU A 73 -3.48 7.30 -1.10
CA GLU A 73 -4.44 8.12 -1.86
C GLU A 73 -5.23 7.29 -2.90
N ALA A 74 -4.55 6.38 -3.61
CA ALA A 74 -5.20 5.48 -4.55
C ALA A 74 -6.21 4.55 -3.86
N ILE A 75 -5.93 4.10 -2.63
CA ILE A 75 -6.82 3.27 -1.83
C ILE A 75 -8.06 4.04 -1.38
N TYR A 76 -7.90 5.29 -0.94
CA TYR A 76 -9.05 6.12 -0.60
C TYR A 76 -9.98 6.32 -1.80
N SER A 77 -9.41 6.58 -2.98
CA SER A 77 -10.19 6.67 -4.23
C SER A 77 -10.91 5.35 -4.54
N SER A 78 -10.23 4.21 -4.43
CA SER A 78 -10.84 2.88 -4.64
C SER A 78 -11.95 2.58 -3.64
N ALA A 79 -11.73 2.86 -2.34
CA ALA A 79 -12.72 2.66 -1.29
C ALA A 79 -13.99 3.47 -1.54
N ALA A 80 -13.85 4.73 -1.95
CA ALA A 80 -14.97 5.61 -2.27
C ALA A 80 -15.77 5.05 -3.46
N THR A 81 -15.11 4.72 -4.57
CA THR A 81 -15.78 4.19 -5.77
C THR A 81 -16.46 2.85 -5.50
N VAL A 82 -15.81 1.91 -4.80
CA VAL A 82 -16.43 0.62 -4.47
C VAL A 82 -17.62 0.83 -3.52
N THR A 83 -17.53 1.75 -2.57
CA THR A 83 -18.63 2.09 -1.67
C THR A 83 -19.85 2.63 -2.44
N GLU A 84 -19.64 3.48 -3.44
CA GLU A 84 -20.71 3.96 -4.32
C GLU A 84 -21.40 2.81 -5.07
N VAL A 85 -20.61 1.91 -5.67
CA VAL A 85 -21.13 0.72 -6.37
C VAL A 85 -21.94 -0.19 -5.43
N VAL A 86 -21.48 -0.37 -4.19
CA VAL A 86 -22.21 -1.14 -3.17
C VAL A 86 -23.52 -0.48 -2.79
N LYS A 87 -23.51 0.83 -2.51
CA LYS A 87 -24.70 1.61 -2.15
C LYS A 87 -25.74 1.51 -3.24
N GLU A 88 -25.34 1.70 -4.49
CA GLU A 88 -26.20 1.60 -5.64
C GLU A 88 -26.79 0.20 -5.83
N SER A 89 -25.94 -0.83 -5.78
CA SER A 89 -26.39 -2.23 -5.83
C SER A 89 -27.40 -2.56 -4.72
N ARG A 90 -27.27 -1.94 -3.54
CA ARG A 90 -28.21 -2.08 -2.43
C ARG A 90 -29.53 -1.39 -2.73
N VAL A 91 -29.50 -0.16 -3.23
CA VAL A 91 -30.69 0.61 -3.62
C VAL A 91 -31.48 -0.13 -4.68
N LEU A 92 -30.83 -0.59 -5.75
CA LEU A 92 -31.48 -1.37 -6.82
C LEU A 92 -32.19 -2.61 -6.26
N ARG A 93 -31.56 -3.34 -5.33
CA ARG A 93 -32.16 -4.52 -4.71
C ARG A 93 -33.40 -4.20 -3.88
N ILE A 94 -33.41 -3.06 -3.18
CA ILE A 94 -34.56 -2.60 -2.41
C ILE A 94 -35.70 -2.20 -3.36
N LEU A 95 -35.40 -1.48 -4.44
CA LEU A 95 -36.38 -1.11 -5.47
C LEU A 95 -36.97 -2.35 -6.15
N GLU A 96 -36.13 -3.32 -6.52
CA GLU A 96 -36.55 -4.61 -7.10
C GLU A 96 -37.52 -5.36 -6.17
N ARG A 97 -37.26 -5.33 -4.86
CA ARG A 97 -38.13 -5.94 -3.86
C ARG A 97 -39.46 -5.18 -3.75
N ALA A 98 -39.40 -3.86 -3.61
CA ALA A 98 -40.60 -3.01 -3.54
C ALA A 98 -41.50 -3.19 -4.77
N ARG A 99 -40.88 -3.33 -5.96
CA ARG A 99 -41.57 -3.58 -7.23
C ARG A 99 -42.32 -4.92 -7.26
N ARG A 100 -41.73 -5.97 -6.67
CA ARG A 100 -42.37 -7.29 -6.55
C ARG A 100 -43.55 -7.30 -5.58
N GLU A 101 -43.45 -6.51 -4.51
CA GLU A 101 -44.46 -6.41 -3.46
C GLU A 101 -45.60 -5.42 -3.84
N SER A 102 -45.36 -4.53 -4.81
CA SER A 102 -46.34 -3.53 -5.27
C SER A 102 -47.30 -4.04 -6.35
N GLN A 103 -48.54 -3.58 -6.31
CA GLN A 103 -49.56 -3.84 -7.33
C GLN A 103 -50.18 -2.53 -7.83
N GLY A 104 -50.85 -2.58 -8.99
CA GLY A 104 -51.56 -1.43 -9.56
C GLY A 104 -50.64 -0.23 -9.89
N PRO A 105 -51.10 1.01 -9.72
CA PRO A 105 -50.37 2.22 -10.12
C PRO A 105 -48.97 2.35 -9.49
N GLY A 106 -48.78 1.88 -8.25
CA GLY A 106 -47.49 1.94 -7.55
C GLY A 106 -46.39 1.11 -8.24
N ARG A 107 -46.77 -0.01 -8.87
CA ARG A 107 -45.83 -0.84 -9.64
C ARG A 107 -45.37 -0.14 -10.93
N ALA A 108 -46.29 0.54 -11.62
CA ALA A 108 -45.97 1.26 -12.85
C ALA A 108 -44.97 2.41 -12.58
N ILE A 109 -45.14 3.14 -11.47
CA ILE A 109 -44.21 4.20 -11.05
C ILE A 109 -42.82 3.64 -10.76
N LEU A 110 -42.73 2.48 -10.08
CA LEU A 110 -41.45 1.82 -9.80
C LEU A 110 -40.78 1.29 -11.08
N ASP A 111 -41.54 0.69 -11.99
CA ASP A 111 -41.03 0.19 -13.28
C ASP A 111 -40.47 1.34 -14.13
N GLU A 112 -41.11 2.51 -14.12
CA GLU A 112 -40.62 3.72 -14.81
C GLU A 112 -39.35 4.29 -14.13
N HIS A 113 -39.36 4.42 -12.80
CA HIS A 113 -38.19 4.92 -12.07
C HIS A 113 -36.97 4.01 -12.26
N MET A 114 -37.16 2.68 -12.26
CA MET A 114 -36.09 1.72 -12.53
C MET A 114 -35.59 1.81 -13.97
N ARG A 115 -36.48 1.99 -14.97
CA ARG A 115 -36.06 2.20 -16.36
C ARG A 115 -35.21 3.45 -16.53
N ARG A 116 -35.61 4.58 -15.96
CA ARG A 116 -34.82 5.82 -15.99
C ARG A 116 -33.46 5.63 -15.32
N ARG A 117 -33.44 5.02 -14.12
CA ARG A 117 -32.20 4.70 -13.40
C ARG A 117 -31.25 3.81 -14.19
N LEU A 118 -31.77 2.77 -14.85
CA LEU A 118 -30.95 1.85 -15.65
C LEU A 118 -30.44 2.51 -16.93
N ALA A 119 -31.21 3.42 -17.53
CA ALA A 119 -30.77 4.22 -18.67
C ALA A 119 -29.70 5.27 -18.30
N ASP A 120 -29.81 5.87 -17.11
CA ASP A 120 -28.81 6.80 -16.55
C ASP A 120 -27.58 6.07 -15.96
N GLN A 121 -27.69 4.76 -15.73
CA GLN A 121 -26.61 3.97 -15.17
C GLN A 121 -25.63 3.52 -16.25
N ASP A 122 -24.52 4.24 -16.32
CA ASP A 122 -23.25 3.72 -16.87
C ASP A 122 -22.66 2.65 -15.94
N ALA A 123 -23.39 1.55 -15.69
CA ALA A 123 -22.93 0.44 -14.86
C ALA A 123 -21.59 -0.10 -15.37
N ASP A 124 -21.44 -0.17 -16.69
CA ASP A 124 -20.21 -0.59 -17.36
C ASP A 124 -19.05 0.40 -17.12
N ALA A 125 -19.30 1.71 -17.18
CA ALA A 125 -18.25 2.70 -16.92
C ALA A 125 -17.82 2.69 -15.44
N ARG A 126 -18.75 2.48 -14.51
CA ARG A 126 -18.43 2.36 -13.07
C ARG A 126 -17.62 1.11 -12.78
N GLN A 127 -18.01 -0.03 -13.34
CA GLN A 127 -17.25 -1.27 -13.20
C GLN A 127 -15.87 -1.14 -13.86
N ALA A 128 -15.77 -0.47 -15.02
CA ALA A 128 -14.50 -0.17 -15.66
C ALA A 128 -13.60 0.72 -14.78
N ARG A 129 -14.16 1.72 -14.09
CA ARG A 129 -13.43 2.55 -13.12
C ARG A 129 -12.90 1.74 -11.95
N VAL A 130 -13.71 0.86 -11.35
CA VAL A 130 -13.25 -0.04 -10.27
C VAL A 130 -12.12 -0.94 -10.75
N ASN A 131 -12.25 -1.55 -11.93
CA ASN A 131 -11.23 -2.41 -12.51
C ASN A 131 -9.94 -1.65 -12.86
N ALA A 132 -10.05 -0.37 -13.27
CA ALA A 132 -8.89 0.48 -13.52
C ALA A 132 -8.15 0.82 -12.21
N LEU A 133 -8.89 1.15 -11.15
CA LEU A 133 -8.32 1.42 -9.83
C LEU A 133 -7.64 0.18 -9.24
N ASP A 134 -8.24 -1.01 -9.34
CA ASP A 134 -7.60 -2.25 -8.87
C ASP A 134 -6.30 -2.54 -9.62
N ARG A 135 -6.29 -2.41 -10.95
CA ARG A 135 -5.07 -2.56 -11.76
C ARG A 135 -3.98 -1.58 -11.34
N ARG A 136 -4.34 -0.32 -11.12
CA ARG A 136 -3.41 0.71 -10.63
C ARG A 136 -2.84 0.36 -9.26
N LEU A 137 -3.67 -0.09 -8.33
CA LEU A 137 -3.22 -0.50 -6.99
C LEU A 137 -2.24 -1.67 -7.06
N ARG A 138 -2.53 -2.68 -7.89
CA ARG A 138 -1.62 -3.82 -8.11
C ARG A 138 -0.28 -3.39 -8.67
N GLN A 139 -0.29 -2.48 -9.66
CA GLN A 139 0.95 -1.96 -10.23
C GLN A 139 1.78 -1.22 -9.17
N MET A 140 1.15 -0.33 -8.40
CA MET A 140 1.85 0.42 -7.35
C MET A 140 2.43 -0.48 -6.26
N LEU A 141 1.73 -1.56 -5.89
CA LEU A 141 2.24 -2.58 -4.97
C LEU A 141 3.45 -3.33 -5.57
N ALA A 142 3.42 -3.68 -6.85
CA ALA A 142 4.54 -4.30 -7.54
C ALA A 142 5.77 -3.37 -7.61
N ASP A 143 5.56 -2.10 -7.95
CA ASP A 143 6.63 -1.09 -7.97
C ASP A 143 7.25 -0.91 -6.57
N THR A 144 6.42 -0.96 -5.53
CA THR A 144 6.90 -0.91 -4.13
C THR A 144 7.75 -2.14 -3.80
N ALA A 145 7.33 -3.34 -4.22
CA ALA A 145 8.08 -4.56 -3.96
C ALA A 145 9.49 -4.50 -4.58
N GLN A 146 9.61 -3.97 -5.80
CA GLN A 146 10.91 -3.74 -6.45
C GLN A 146 11.77 -2.75 -5.67
N LEU A 147 11.18 -1.66 -5.17
CA LEU A 147 11.90 -0.69 -4.33
C LEU A 147 12.45 -1.34 -3.04
N VAL A 148 11.66 -2.20 -2.40
CA VAL A 148 12.06 -2.91 -1.17
C VAL A 148 13.15 -3.94 -1.43
N GLU A 149 13.13 -4.59 -2.59
CA GLU A 149 14.21 -5.48 -3.02
C GLU A 149 15.56 -4.74 -3.12
N LEU A 150 15.56 -3.54 -3.71
CA LEU A 150 16.75 -2.67 -3.71
C LEU A 150 17.20 -2.31 -2.28
N GLY A 151 16.26 -2.02 -1.39
CA GLY A 151 16.55 -1.79 0.04
C GLY A 151 17.24 -2.98 0.71
N SER A 152 16.83 -4.21 0.38
CA SER A 152 17.44 -5.44 0.90
C SER A 152 18.89 -5.60 0.44
N VAL A 153 19.16 -5.28 -0.83
CA VAL A 153 20.53 -5.24 -1.37
C VAL A 153 21.38 -4.21 -0.63
N LEU A 154 20.86 -3.01 -0.38
CA LEU A 154 21.57 -1.97 0.36
C LEU A 154 21.91 -2.41 1.79
N ALA A 155 20.98 -3.04 2.51
CA ALA A 155 21.22 -3.52 3.87
C ALA A 155 22.27 -4.64 3.90
N ARG A 156 22.27 -5.54 2.91
CA ARG A 156 23.31 -6.58 2.79
C ARG A 156 24.68 -5.97 2.53
N SER A 157 24.76 -4.99 1.62
CA SER A 157 26.00 -4.26 1.36
C SER A 157 26.49 -3.50 2.60
N ALA A 158 25.58 -2.91 3.39
CA ALA A 158 25.92 -2.19 4.60
C ALA A 158 26.57 -3.11 5.64
N LYS A 159 26.18 -4.39 5.65
CA LYS A 159 26.73 -5.41 6.55
C LYS A 159 28.16 -5.77 6.20
N ILE A 160 28.47 -5.80 4.91
CA ILE A 160 29.83 -6.01 4.41
C ILE A 160 30.71 -4.83 4.83
N GLU A 161 30.28 -3.59 4.56
CA GLU A 161 31.03 -2.39 4.94
C GLU A 161 31.20 -2.25 6.46
N ALA A 162 30.19 -2.63 7.25
CA ALA A 162 30.26 -2.62 8.70
C ALA A 162 31.37 -3.55 9.24
N ALA A 163 31.61 -4.69 8.59
CA ALA A 163 32.68 -5.61 8.97
C ALA A 163 34.08 -4.99 8.79
N TYR A 164 34.24 -4.09 7.82
CA TYR A 164 35.49 -3.35 7.59
C TYR A 164 35.61 -2.06 8.43
N GLY A 165 34.65 -1.79 9.30
CA GLY A 165 34.54 -0.57 10.13
C GLY A 165 35.63 -0.33 11.19
N GLY A 166 36.70 -1.14 11.21
CA GLY A 166 37.78 -1.08 12.19
C GLY A 166 37.26 -1.18 13.64
N GLY A 167 37.69 -0.25 14.50
CA GLY A 167 37.29 -0.22 15.92
C GLY A 167 35.79 0.06 16.17
N PHE A 168 35.02 0.40 15.13
CA PHE A 168 33.57 0.61 15.22
C PHE A 168 32.75 -0.57 14.66
N ASN A 169 33.40 -1.67 14.25
CA ASN A 169 32.72 -2.78 13.56
C ASN A 169 31.50 -3.32 14.32
N THR A 170 31.58 -3.50 15.64
CA THR A 170 30.48 -4.07 16.45
C THR A 170 29.24 -3.19 16.38
N ALA A 171 29.41 -1.87 16.51
CA ALA A 171 28.32 -0.91 16.46
C ALA A 171 27.72 -0.81 15.05
N LEU A 172 28.56 -0.78 14.02
CA LEU A 172 28.10 -0.73 12.62
C LEU A 172 27.40 -2.02 12.21
N MET A 173 27.89 -3.18 12.67
CA MET A 173 27.30 -4.49 12.40
C MET A 173 25.94 -4.63 13.05
N GLN A 174 25.77 -4.14 14.29
CA GLN A 174 24.48 -4.10 14.96
C GLN A 174 23.48 -3.26 14.16
N VAL A 175 23.85 -2.02 13.82
CA VAL A 175 22.99 -1.12 13.03
C VAL A 175 22.62 -1.73 11.67
N SER A 176 23.58 -2.38 11.00
CA SER A 176 23.32 -3.05 9.74
C SER A 176 22.37 -4.24 9.87
N SER A 177 22.50 -5.03 10.94
CA SER A 177 21.60 -6.14 11.22
C SER A 177 20.18 -5.63 11.50
N ASP A 178 20.06 -4.51 12.21
CA ASP A 178 18.78 -3.89 12.49
C ASP A 178 18.11 -3.41 11.19
N PHE A 179 18.87 -2.86 10.23
CA PHE A 179 18.34 -2.49 8.91
C PHE A 179 17.83 -3.71 8.16
N GLU A 180 18.63 -4.78 8.06
CA GLU A 180 18.28 -6.01 7.37
C GLU A 180 16.97 -6.60 7.93
N GLN A 181 16.86 -6.68 9.26
CA GLN A 181 15.65 -7.17 9.91
C GLN A 181 14.42 -6.29 9.60
N THR A 182 14.59 -4.96 9.70
CA THR A 182 13.49 -4.00 9.51
C THR A 182 13.00 -3.98 8.06
N ILE A 183 13.90 -4.14 7.08
CA ILE A 183 13.53 -4.25 5.66
C ILE A 183 12.85 -5.60 5.37
N ALA A 184 13.32 -6.69 5.98
CA ALA A 184 12.68 -8.00 5.87
C ALA A 184 11.27 -8.03 6.47
N GLU A 185 10.97 -7.21 7.47
CA GLU A 185 9.60 -7.00 7.97
C GLU A 185 8.71 -6.37 6.89
N ILE A 186 9.18 -5.33 6.20
CA ILE A 186 8.43 -4.68 5.10
C ILE A 186 8.18 -5.67 3.96
N GLN A 187 9.20 -6.44 3.57
CA GLN A 187 9.07 -7.43 2.51
C GLN A 187 7.99 -8.46 2.84
N ARG A 188 7.95 -8.96 4.08
CA ARG A 188 6.90 -9.89 4.54
C ARG A 188 5.50 -9.26 4.51
N SER A 189 5.36 -8.00 4.92
CA SER A 189 4.08 -7.28 4.81
C SER A 189 3.62 -7.15 3.35
N LEU A 190 4.52 -6.84 2.42
CA LEU A 190 4.19 -6.75 0.99
C LEU A 190 3.84 -8.12 0.39
N GLU A 191 4.56 -9.19 0.74
CA GLU A 191 4.23 -10.55 0.29
C GLU A 191 2.85 -10.99 0.79
N ASN A 192 2.49 -10.62 2.03
CA ASN A 192 1.16 -10.89 2.58
C ASN A 192 0.04 -10.14 1.84
N LEU A 193 0.35 -9.00 1.23
CA LEU A 193 -0.55 -8.24 0.36
C LEU A 193 -0.65 -8.84 -1.05
N GLY A 194 0.45 -9.37 -1.61
CA GLY A 194 0.51 -9.90 -2.96
C GLY A 194 -0.03 -11.33 -3.13
N ARG A 195 -0.01 -12.16 -2.07
CA ARG A 195 -0.39 -13.58 -2.15
C ARG A 195 -1.91 -13.86 -2.14
N ARG A 196 -2.80 -12.86 -2.15
CA ARG A 196 -4.26 -13.06 -1.96
C ARG A 196 -5.12 -12.03 -2.69
#